data_AF-A0A523C0I8-F1
#
_entry.id   AF-A0A523C0I8-F1
#
_cell.length_a   1.000
_cell.length_b   1.000
_cell.length_c   1.000
_cell.angle_alpha   90.00
_cell.angle_beta   90.00
_cell.angle_gamma   90.00
#
_symmetry.space_group_name_H-M   'P 1'
#
loop_
_entity.id
_entity.type
_entity.pdbx_description
1 polymer ?
#
loop_
_entity_poly.entity_id
_entity_poly.type
_entity_poly.pdbx_seq_one_letter_code
_entity_poly.pdbx_strand_id
1 'polypeptide(L)'
;MKAAQALAALEEMLEAARQQVHALRERVARLEAENKALRAQLGLGEDLVAKENLAQIYADGFHICPGQYGRRRNIHEDCLFCQGLLRKAE
;
A
#
# COMPACT_ATOMS: atom_id res chain seq x y z
N MET A 1 34.90 12.21 38.52
CA MET A 1 33.57 11.82 39.02
C MET A 1 32.42 12.22 38.10
N LYS A 2 32.22 13.52 37.77
CA LYS A 2 31.09 13.96 36.91
C LYS A 2 30.99 13.29 35.53
N ALA A 3 32.12 13.08 34.85
CA ALA A 3 32.12 12.44 33.52
C ALA A 3 31.67 10.97 33.55
N ALA A 4 32.03 10.23 34.61
CA ALA A 4 31.61 8.84 34.78
C ALA A 4 30.10 8.73 35.09
N GLN A 5 29.54 9.67 35.86
CA GLN A 5 28.10 9.74 36.11
C GLN A 5 27.30 10.08 34.85
N ALA A 6 27.81 11.00 34.02
CA ALA A 6 27.17 11.34 32.75
C ALA A 6 27.19 10.16 31.76
N LEU A 7 28.28 9.39 31.72
CA LEU A 7 28.38 8.18 30.90
C LEU A 7 27.37 7.11 31.33
N ALA A 8 27.28 6.84 32.64
CA ALA A 8 26.32 5.87 33.18
C ALA A 8 24.85 6.26 32.89
N ALA A 9 24.52 7.54 33.00
CA ALA A 9 23.18 8.04 32.67
C ALA A 9 22.85 7.87 31.16
N LEU A 10 23.83 8.09 30.29
CA LEU A 10 23.66 7.88 28.84
C LEU A 10 23.49 6.40 28.48
N GLU A 11 24.22 5.51 29.16
CA GLU A 11 24.07 4.05 28.98
C GLU A 11 22.67 3.58 29.37
N GLU A 12 22.13 4.08 30.50
CA GLU A 12 20.77 3.77 30.96
C GLU A 12 19.71 4.29 29.98
N MET A 13 19.88 5.52 29.48
CA MET A 13 18.98 6.09 28.46
C MET A 13 19.02 5.31 27.14
N LEU A 14 20.19 4.84 26.72
CA LEU A 14 20.35 4.05 25.50
C LEU A 14 19.65 2.70 25.62
N GLU A 15 19.78 2.04 26.77
CA GLU A 15 19.12 0.76 27.02
C GLU A 15 17.60 0.92 27.07
N ALA A 16 17.09 1.96 27.74
CA ALA A 16 15.67 2.28 27.74
C ALA A 16 15.13 2.56 26.33
N ALA A 17 15.86 3.34 25.52
CA ALA A 17 15.48 3.61 24.13
C ALA A 17 15.48 2.33 23.28
N ARG A 18 16.46 1.44 23.48
CA ARG A 18 16.55 0.15 22.80
C ARG A 18 15.35 -0.74 23.12
N GLN A 19 14.95 -0.80 24.39
CA GLN A 19 13.77 -1.55 24.82
C GLN A 19 12.47 -0.98 24.23
N GLN A 20 12.34 0.35 24.18
CA GLN A 20 11.20 1.00 23.53
C GLN A 20 11.13 0.70 22.03
N VAL A 21 12.27 0.73 21.32
CA VAL A 21 12.33 0.36 19.90
C VAL A 21 11.90 -1.08 19.69
N HIS A 22 12.31 -2.01 20.57
CA HIS A 22 11.88 -3.40 20.50
C HIS A 22 10.36 -3.53 20.64
N ALA A 23 9.78 -2.94 21.68
CA ALA A 23 8.33 -2.98 21.93
C ALA A 23 7.53 -2.34 20.79
N LEU A 24 8.02 -1.24 20.20
CA LEU A 24 7.39 -0.60 19.05
C LEU A 24 7.41 -1.50 17.82
N ARG A 25 8.53 -2.20 17.55
CA ARG A 25 8.62 -3.15 16.42
C ARG A 25 7.62 -4.28 16.54
N GLU A 26 7.47 -4.86 17.74
CA GLU A 26 6.47 -5.91 17.98
C GLU A 26 5.04 -5.39 17.77
N ARG A 27 4.75 -4.17 18.25
CA ARG A 27 3.45 -3.54 18.07
C ARG A 27 3.15 -3.26 16.60
N VAL A 28 4.14 -2.79 15.83
CA VAL A 28 4.00 -2.58 14.38
C VAL A 28 3.71 -3.90 13.68
N ALA A 29 4.48 -4.96 13.95
CA ALA A 29 4.27 -6.27 13.34
C ALA A 29 2.86 -6.82 13.60
N ARG A 30 2.35 -6.66 14.83
CA ARG A 30 0.99 -7.04 15.20
C ARG A 30 -0.06 -6.24 14.43
N LEU A 31 0.08 -4.91 14.40
CA LEU A 31 -0.86 -4.02 13.71
C LEU A 31 -0.85 -4.25 12.20
N GLU A 32 0.29 -4.55 11.59
CA GLU A 32 0.38 -4.89 10.17
C GLU A 32 -0.35 -6.20 9.85
N ALA A 33 -0.20 -7.22 10.70
CA ALA A 33 -0.92 -8.49 10.56
C ALA A 33 -2.44 -8.30 10.69
N GLU A 34 -2.89 -7.54 11.69
CA GLU A 34 -4.31 -7.21 11.89
C GLU A 34 -4.87 -6.40 10.72
N ASN A 35 -4.12 -5.39 10.27
CA ASN A 35 -4.52 -4.57 9.13
C ASN A 35 -4.65 -5.40 7.85
N LYS A 36 -3.72 -6.33 7.61
CA LYS A 36 -3.80 -7.28 6.49
C LYS A 36 -5.05 -8.15 6.57
N ALA A 37 -5.36 -8.69 7.74
CA ALA A 37 -6.55 -9.52 7.96
C ALA A 37 -7.84 -8.72 7.73
N LEU A 38 -7.93 -7.51 8.29
CA LEU A 38 -9.08 -6.62 8.11
C LEU A 38 -9.24 -6.20 6.64
N ARG A 39 -8.15 -5.87 5.95
CA ARG A 39 -8.20 -5.55 4.52
C ARG A 39 -8.69 -6.73 3.69
N ALA A 40 -8.27 -7.96 4.01
CA ALA A 40 -8.78 -9.16 3.35
C ALA A 40 -10.29 -9.36 3.61
N GLN A 41 -10.74 -9.18 4.86
CA GLN A 41 -12.16 -9.29 5.22
C GLN A 41 -13.03 -8.24 4.53
N LEU A 42 -12.47 -7.05 4.28
CA LEU A 42 -13.16 -5.95 3.60
C LEU A 42 -12.95 -5.96 2.06
N GLY A 43 -12.20 -6.91 1.51
CA GLY A 43 -11.87 -6.96 0.07
C GLY A 43 -10.91 -5.86 -0.41
N LEU A 44 -10.36 -5.03 0.50
CA LEU A 44 -9.54 -3.84 0.21
C LEU A 44 -8.08 -4.15 -0.24
N GLY A 45 -7.82 -5.38 -0.69
CA GLY A 45 -6.57 -5.82 -1.33
C GLY A 45 -6.78 -6.35 -2.75
N GLU A 46 -8.02 -6.59 -3.15
CA GLU A 46 -8.39 -7.04 -4.50
C GLU A 46 -8.36 -5.89 -5.50
N ASP A 47 -8.41 -4.63 -5.05
CA ASP A 47 -8.43 -3.45 -5.93
C ASP A 47 -7.18 -3.33 -6.81
N LEU A 48 -6.01 -3.77 -6.33
CA LEU A 48 -4.79 -3.80 -7.14
C LEU A 48 -4.91 -4.86 -8.25
N VAL A 49 -5.35 -6.07 -7.90
CA VAL A 49 -5.57 -7.16 -8.86
C VAL A 49 -6.69 -6.80 -9.85
N ALA A 50 -7.76 -6.18 -9.38
CA ALA A 50 -8.86 -5.71 -10.20
C ALA A 50 -8.40 -4.61 -11.17
N LYS A 51 -7.59 -3.65 -10.72
CA LYS A 51 -7.00 -2.63 -11.59
C LYS A 51 -6.02 -3.22 -12.61
N GLU A 52 -5.20 -4.18 -12.20
CA GLU A 52 -4.29 -4.90 -13.10
C GLU A 52 -5.07 -5.65 -14.18
N ASN A 53 -6.15 -6.36 -13.80
CA ASN A 53 -7.03 -7.04 -14.74
C ASN A 53 -7.69 -6.06 -15.73
N LEU A 54 -8.17 -4.91 -15.26
CA LEU A 54 -8.73 -3.87 -16.13
C LEU A 54 -7.66 -3.28 -17.07
N ALA A 55 -6.44 -3.08 -16.58
CA ALA A 55 -5.32 -2.62 -17.41
C ALA A 55 -5.01 -3.63 -18.53
N GLN A 56 -5.04 -4.92 -18.23
CA GLN A 56 -4.84 -5.98 -19.21
C GLN A 56 -5.95 -6.00 -20.28
N ILE A 57 -7.23 -5.96 -19.88
CA ILE A 57 -8.37 -5.88 -20.82
C ILE A 57 -8.24 -4.66 -21.75
N TYR A 58 -7.80 -3.52 -21.20
CA TYR A 58 -7.56 -2.33 -22.00
C TYR A 58 -6.39 -2.52 -22.99
N ALA A 59 -5.29 -3.14 -22.56
CA ALA A 59 -4.13 -3.44 -23.40
C ALA A 59 -4.47 -4.42 -24.54
N ASP A 60 -5.36 -5.39 -24.29
CA ASP A 60 -5.90 -6.32 -25.28
C ASP A 60 -6.81 -5.64 -26.33
N GLY A 61 -7.05 -4.33 -26.17
CA GLY A 61 -7.78 -3.51 -27.12
C GLY A 61 -9.29 -3.46 -26.85
N PHE A 62 -9.72 -3.66 -25.60
CA PHE A 62 -11.12 -3.52 -25.22
C PHE A 62 -11.37 -2.28 -24.35
N HIS A 63 -12.59 -1.76 -24.37
CA HIS A 63 -13.01 -0.70 -23.47
C HIS A 63 -13.31 -1.26 -22.08
N ILE A 64 -12.87 -0.54 -21.05
CA ILE A 64 -13.17 -0.83 -19.63
C ILE A 64 -14.08 0.22 -18.99
N CYS A 65 -14.45 1.27 -19.72
CA CYS A 65 -15.37 2.29 -19.24
C CYS A 65 -16.83 1.78 -19.30
N PRO A 66 -17.71 2.19 -18.37
CA PRO A 66 -19.10 1.72 -18.33
C PRO A 66 -19.87 1.92 -19.64
N GLY A 67 -19.54 2.98 -20.39
CA GLY A 67 -20.25 3.32 -21.63
C GLY A 67 -20.00 2.35 -22.79
N GLN A 68 -18.87 1.63 -22.82
CA GLN A 68 -18.49 0.75 -23.94
C GLN A 68 -17.88 -0.59 -23.47
N TYR A 69 -18.07 -0.97 -22.19
CA TYR A 69 -17.40 -2.11 -21.58
C TYR A 69 -17.40 -3.37 -22.45
N GLY A 70 -16.21 -3.96 -22.66
CA GLY A 70 -16.03 -5.18 -23.43
C GLY A 70 -16.10 -5.03 -24.96
N ARG A 71 -16.34 -3.83 -25.50
CA ARG A 71 -16.25 -3.58 -26.95
C ARG A 71 -14.80 -3.39 -27.38
N ARG A 72 -14.46 -3.80 -28.61
CA ARG A 72 -13.14 -3.54 -29.20
C ARG A 72 -12.96 -2.04 -29.44
N ARG A 73 -11.78 -1.53 -29.07
CA ARG A 73 -11.29 -0.19 -29.43
C ARG A 73 -10.92 -0.18 -30.91
N ASN A 74 -11.09 0.96 -31.56
CA ASN A 74 -10.56 1.13 -32.91
C ASN A 74 -9.03 1.17 -32.88
N ILE A 75 -8.41 0.83 -34.01
CA ILE A 75 -6.95 0.85 -34.15
C ILE A 75 -6.48 2.30 -33.91
N HIS A 76 -5.57 2.48 -32.94
CA HIS A 76 -5.05 3.78 -32.47
C HIS A 76 -6.03 4.68 -31.69
N GLU A 77 -7.16 4.14 -31.18
CA GLU A 77 -8.07 4.91 -30.34
C GLU A 77 -7.75 4.80 -28.85
N ASP A 78 -7.42 5.93 -28.25
CA ASP A 78 -7.24 6.08 -26.81
C ASP A 78 -8.49 6.71 -26.16
N CYS A 79 -9.21 5.89 -25.39
CA CYS A 79 -10.43 6.32 -24.70
C CYS A 79 -10.08 7.05 -23.38
N LEU A 80 -10.34 8.36 -23.33
CA LEU A 80 -10.10 9.21 -22.14
C LEU A 80 -10.78 8.69 -20.86
N PHE A 81 -11.95 8.08 -20.99
CA PHE A 81 -12.66 7.48 -19.85
C PHE A 81 -11.93 6.25 -19.33
N CYS A 82 -11.45 5.37 -20.20
CA CYS A 82 -10.68 4.19 -19.80
C CYS A 82 -9.39 4.61 -19.10
N GLN A 83 -8.70 5.62 -19.63
CA GLN A 83 -7.52 6.19 -18.98
C GLN A 83 -7.84 6.80 -17.61
N GLY A 84 -9.01 7.43 -17.48
CA GLY A 84 -9.49 7.95 -16.19
C GLY A 84 -9.68 6.87 -15.13
N LEU A 85 -10.18 5.69 -15.51
CA LEU A 85 -10.31 4.55 -14.61
C LEU A 85 -8.94 3.97 -14.19
N LEU A 86 -7.94 4.03 -15.06
CA LEU A 86 -6.60 3.47 -14.81
C LEU A 86 -5.69 4.40 -14.00
N ARG A 87 -5.96 5.72 -13.97
CA ARG A 87 -5.22 6.64 -13.11
C ARG A 87 -5.50 6.34 -11.63
N LYS A 88 -4.48 6.41 -10.78
CA LYS A 88 -4.69 6.43 -9.32
C LYS A 88 -5.46 7.72 -8.99
N ALA A 89 -6.51 7.60 -8.18
CA ALA A 89 -7.07 8.76 -7.50
C ALA A 89 -5.96 9.28 -6.57
N GLU A 90 -5.57 10.54 -6.76
CA GLU A 90 -4.67 11.26 -5.86
C GLU A 90 -5.38 11.59 -4.54
#